data_AF-A0A3D0DPI7-F1
#
_entry.id   AF-A0A3D0DPI7-F1
#
_cell.length_a   1.000
_cell.length_b   1.000
_cell.length_c   1.000
_cell.angle_alpha   90.00
_cell.angle_beta   90.00
_cell.angle_gamma   90.00
#
_symmetry.space_group_name_H-M   'P 1'
#
loop_
_entity.id
_entity.type
_entity.pdbx_description
1 polymer ?
#
loop_
_entity_poly.entity_id
_entity_poly.type
_entity_poly.pdbx_seq_one_letter_code
_entity_poly.pdbx_strand_id
1 'polypeptide(L)' 'MQANFHPDGPRLLADIGGTNARFALERAPCQLGAVRNLACADYPRFEDAVE' A
#
# COMPACT_ATOMS: atom_id res chain seq x y z
N MET A 1 8.66 0.61 -22.94
CA MET A 1 7.40 0.07 -22.40
C MET A 1 6.56 1.27 -21.96
N GLN A 2 5.38 1.48 -22.53
CA GLN A 2 4.46 2.52 -22.04
C GLN A 2 3.83 2.01 -20.74
N ALA A 3 3.97 2.76 -19.64
CA ALA A 3 3.24 2.48 -18.41
C ALA A 3 1.78 2.88 -18.64
N ASN A 4 0.89 1.90 -18.70
CA ASN A 4 -0.54 2.18 -18.78
C ASN A 4 -1.02 2.45 -17.35
N PHE A 5 -1.06 3.72 -16.97
CA PHE A 5 -1.57 4.13 -15.67
C PHE A 5 -3.00 3.63 -15.49
N HIS A 6 -3.39 3.35 -14.25
CA HIS A 6 -4.78 3.05 -13.94
C HIS A 6 -5.67 4.25 -14.29
N PRO A 7 -6.82 4.06 -14.97
CA PRO A 7 -7.66 5.15 -15.48
C PRO A 7 -8.22 6.03 -14.35
N ASP A 8 -8.47 5.44 -13.17
CA ASP A 8 -9.05 6.12 -12.01
C ASP A 8 -7.99 6.58 -10.99
N GLY A 9 -6.71 6.52 -11.37
CA GLY A 9 -5.58 6.90 -10.51
C GLY A 9 -4.91 5.72 -9.77
N PRO A 10 -3.87 6.02 -8.98
CA PRO A 10 -3.07 5.00 -8.30
C PRO A 10 -3.89 4.23 -7.25
N ARG A 11 -3.56 2.95 -7.07
CA ARG A 11 -4.22 2.07 -6.10
C ARG A 11 -3.34 1.94 -4.86
N LEU A 12 -3.93 2.12 -3.69
CA LEU A 12 -3.29 1.73 -2.43
C LEU A 12 -3.54 0.24 -2.21
N LEU A 13 -2.48 -0.56 -2.29
CA LEU A 13 -2.53 -1.99 -2.01
C LEU A 13 -1.97 -2.25 -0.62
N ALA A 14 -2.54 -3.24 0.05
CA ALA A 14 -2.12 -3.63 1.39
C ALA A 14 -1.99 -5.15 1.53
N ASP A 15 -0.95 -5.57 2.24
CA ASP A 15 -0.71 -6.94 2.70
C ASP A 15 -0.68 -6.90 4.24
N ILE A 16 -1.77 -7.38 4.85
CA ILE A 16 -2.05 -7.19 6.28
C ILE A 16 -1.92 -8.52 7.01
N GLY A 17 -0.92 -8.60 7.90
CA GLY A 17 -0.73 -9.69 8.84
C GLY A 17 -0.99 -9.27 10.29
N GLY A 18 -0.87 -10.23 11.21
CA GLY A 18 -1.06 -9.96 12.66
C GLY A 18 0.06 -9.17 13.33
N THR A 19 1.23 -9.05 12.69
CA THR A 19 2.43 -8.40 13.27
C THR A 19 2.88 -7.20 12.45
N ASN A 20 2.73 -7.25 11.13
CA ASN A 20 3.10 -6.17 10.23
C ASN A 20 1.99 -5.92 9.22
N ALA A 21 1.83 -4.65 8.86
CA ALA A 21 1.03 -4.19 7.75
C ALA A 21 1.95 -3.55 6.71
N ARG A 22 1.84 -4.00 5.46
CA ARG A 22 2.62 -3.45 4.34
C ARG A 22 1.71 -2.74 3.36
N PHE A 23 2.04 -1.50 3.03
CA PHE A 23 1.31 -0.69 2.05
C PHE A 23 2.20 -0.35 0.86
N ALA A 24 1.62 -0.29 -0.33
CA ALA A 24 2.29 0.14 -1.55
C ALA A 24 1.33 0.91 -2.46
N LEU A 25 1.86 1.88 -3.20
CA LEU A 25 1.12 2.54 -4.29
C LEU A 25 1.42 1.86 -5.62
N GLU A 26 0.39 1.32 -6.24
CA GLU A 26 0.43 0.79 -7.60
C GLU A 26 -0.02 1.86 -8.60
N ARG A 27 0.90 2.35 -9.45
CA ARG A 27 0.58 3.40 -10.44
C ARG A 27 0.06 2.84 -11.77
N ALA A 28 0.50 1.64 -12.11
CA ALA A 28 0.11 0.86 -13.28
C ALA A 28 0.20 -0.63 -12.92
N PRO A 29 -0.43 -1.56 -13.65
CA PRO A 29 -0.38 -2.98 -13.33
C PRO A 29 1.03 -3.48 -13.04
N CYS A 30 1.22 -4.06 -11.85
CA CYS A 30 2.50 -4.58 -11.35
C CYS A 30 3.61 -3.53 -11.14
N GLN A 31 3.32 -2.22 -11.20
CA GLN A 31 4.26 -1.14 -10.91
C GLN A 31 4.05 -0.61 -9.49
N LEU A 32 4.58 -1.36 -8.52
CA LEU A 32 4.56 -1.01 -7.09
C LEU A 32 5.68 -0.03 -6.74
N GLY A 33 5.35 0.97 -5.92
CA GLY A 33 6.31 1.91 -5.36
C GLY A 33 5.80 2.51 -4.05
N ALA A 34 6.60 3.43 -3.48
CA ALA A 34 6.28 4.10 -2.20
C ALA A 34 5.86 3.11 -1.10
N VAL A 35 6.65 2.05 -0.92
CA VAL A 35 6.34 0.96 0.01
C VAL A 35 6.60 1.40 1.46
N ARG A 36 5.68 1.09 2.36
CA ARG A 36 5.79 1.29 3.81
C ARG A 36 5.51 -0.04 4.51
N ASN A 37 6.35 -0.36 5.50
CA ASN A 37 6.15 -1.51 6.39
C ASN A 37 5.97 -0.97 7.80
N LEU A 38 4.83 -1.27 8.41
CA LEU A 38 4.42 -0.76 9.72
C LEU A 38 4.26 -1.93 10.68
N ALA A 39 4.74 -1.78 11.91
CA ALA A 39 4.50 -2.76 12.96
C ALA A 39 3.07 -2.56 13.49
N CYS A 40 2.24 -3.60 13.49
CA CYS A 40 0.85 -3.49 13.93
C CYS A 40 0.73 -3.07 15.41
N ALA A 41 1.74 -3.33 16.23
CA ALA A 41 1.77 -2.93 17.64
C ALA A 41 1.77 -1.40 17.84
N ASP A 42 2.23 -0.64 16.85
CA ASP A 42 2.29 0.83 16.92
C ASP A 42 0.96 1.49 16.51
N TYR A 43 0.02 0.72 15.94
CA TYR A 43 -1.24 1.21 15.37
C TYR A 43 -2.42 0.38 15.93
N PRO A 44 -3.04 0.83 17.04
CA PRO A 44 -4.10 0.08 17.72
C PRO A 44 -5.32 -0.22 16.84
N ARG A 45 -5.58 0.63 15.84
CA ARG A 45 -6.64 0.44 14.86
C ARG A 45 -6.06 0.49 13.45
N PHE A 46 -6.76 -0.11 12.49
CA PHE A 46 -6.29 -0.16 11.10
C PHE A 46 -6.21 1.24 10.48
N GLU A 47 -7.21 2.08 10.72
CA GLU A 47 -7.26 3.46 10.25
C GLU A 47 -6.13 4.33 10.80
N ASP A 48 -5.53 3.97 11.93
CA ASP A 48 -4.37 4.69 12.47
C ASP A 48 -3.13 4.46 11.59
N ALA A 49 -3.08 3.37 10.81
CA ALA A 49 -1.96 2.99 9.96
C ALA A 49 -2.08 3.51 8.51
N VAL A 50 -3.20 4.16 8.14
CA VAL A 50 -3.46 4.65 6.79
C VAL A 50 -3.15 6.15 6.72
N GLU A 51 -1.94 6.50 6.28
CA GLU A 51 -1.43 7.86 6.07
C GLU A 51 -1.08 8.16 4.60
#